data_AF-A0A2N6QLB4-F1
#
_entry.id   AF-A0A2N6QLB4-F1
#
_cell.length_a   1.000
_cell.length_b   1.000
_cell.length_c   1.000
_cell.angle_alpha   90.00
_cell.angle_beta   90.00
_cell.angle_gamma   90.00
#
_symmetry.space_group_name_H-M   'P 1'
#
loop_
_entity.id
_entity.type
_entity.pdbx_description
1 polymer ?
#
loop_
_entity_poly.entity_id
_entity_poly.type
_entity_poly.pdbx_seq_one_letter_code
_entity_poly.pdbx_strand_id
1 'polypeptide(L)'
;MKLRFYPNWEVDNLSKKEIAIQEDDTSVSVISPINNYAFGILAEAHFVVQNQQIIDVNIEHHSEEIEMTANQESHIIMIRDIT
;
A
#
# COMPACT_ATOMS: atom_id res chain seq x y z
N MET A 1 4.00 9.60 1.23
CA MET A 1 5.34 8.95 1.28
C MET A 1 5.71 8.51 -0.12
N LYS A 2 6.85 8.95 -0.66
CA LYS A 2 7.30 8.47 -1.98
C LYS A 2 7.85 7.04 -1.91
N LEU A 3 7.57 6.24 -2.94
CA LEU A 3 8.18 4.92 -3.07
C LEU A 3 9.68 5.06 -3.37
N ARG A 4 10.50 4.24 -2.73
CA ARG A 4 11.95 4.16 -2.94
C ARG A 4 12.28 3.66 -4.34
N PHE A 5 11.59 2.63 -4.83
CA PHE A 5 11.88 2.04 -6.15
C PHE A 5 11.17 2.76 -7.29
N TYR A 6 10.06 3.47 -6.99
CA TYR A 6 9.27 4.22 -7.97
C TYR A 6 8.97 5.64 -7.48
N PRO A 7 9.94 6.58 -7.50
CA PRO A 7 9.81 7.91 -6.85
C PRO A 7 8.73 8.84 -7.41
N ASN A 8 8.11 8.46 -8.53
CA ASN A 8 6.95 9.15 -9.12
C ASN A 8 5.63 8.73 -8.47
N TRP A 9 5.63 7.61 -7.76
CA TRP A 9 4.50 7.13 -7.00
C TRP A 9 4.58 7.57 -5.54
N GLU A 10 3.41 7.84 -4.97
CA GLU A 10 3.26 8.24 -3.58
C GLU A 10 2.18 7.42 -2.88
N VAL A 11 2.47 6.99 -1.66
CA VAL A 11 1.49 6.46 -0.71
C VAL A 11 0.95 7.59 0.14
N ASP A 12 -0.35 7.86 0.02
CA ASP A 12 -1.08 8.80 0.86
C ASP A 12 -1.84 8.02 1.95
N ASN A 13 -1.37 8.14 3.19
CA ASN A 13 -1.97 7.45 4.33
C ASN A 13 -2.93 8.40 5.06
N LEU A 14 -4.23 8.17 4.88
CA LEU A 14 -5.31 8.91 5.53
C LEU A 14 -5.97 8.12 6.68
N SER A 15 -5.47 6.90 6.97
CA SER A 15 -5.93 6.08 8.08
C SER A 15 -5.54 6.70 9.43
N LYS A 16 -6.40 6.54 10.43
CA LYS A 16 -6.12 6.93 11.83
C LYS A 16 -5.70 5.74 12.69
N LYS A 17 -5.64 4.54 12.12
CA LYS A 17 -5.25 3.32 12.82
C LYS A 17 -3.73 3.24 12.99
N GLU A 18 -3.29 2.42 13.94
CA GLU A 18 -1.89 2.09 14.11
C GLU A 18 -1.46 1.09 13.03
N ILE A 19 -0.93 1.64 11.93
CA ILE A 19 -0.45 0.88 10.78
C ILE A 19 0.97 1.30 10.42
N ALA A 20 1.68 0.39 9.76
CA ALA A 20 2.93 0.66 9.08
C ALA A 20 2.79 0.34 7.59
N ILE A 21 3.59 1.03 6.79
CA ILE A 21 3.70 0.78 5.35
C ILE A 21 5.04 0.09 5.13
N GLN A 22 4.99 -1.11 4.56
CA GLN A 22 6.15 -1.86 4.12
C GLN A 22 6.23 -1.77 2.60
N GLU A 23 7.36 -1.33 2.08
CA GLU A 23 7.63 -1.30 0.64
C GLU A 23 8.66 -2.40 0.31
N ASP A 24 8.35 -3.18 -0.71
CA ASP A 24 9.27 -4.08 -1.39
C ASP A 24 9.46 -3.63 -2.85
N ASP A 25 10.30 -4.34 -3.61
CA ASP A 25 10.67 -3.95 -4.98
C ASP A 25 9.49 -3.90 -5.95
N THR A 26 8.42 -4.65 -5.67
CA THR A 26 7.27 -4.86 -6.55
C THR A 26 5.95 -4.82 -5.78
N SER A 27 5.95 -4.42 -4.51
CA SER A 27 4.73 -4.28 -3.73
C SER A 27 4.81 -3.22 -2.63
N VAL A 28 3.63 -2.81 -2.18
CA VAL A 28 3.43 -2.04 -0.95
C VAL A 28 2.39 -2.75 -0.10
N SER A 29 2.76 -3.04 1.14
CA SER A 29 1.93 -3.70 2.13
C SER A 29 1.55 -2.74 3.25
N VAL A 30 0.29 -2.77 3.66
CA VAL A 30 -0.21 -2.10 4.87
C VAL A 30 -0.30 -3.14 5.97
N ILE A 31 0.47 -2.96 7.04
CA ILE A 31 0.56 -3.91 8.14
C ILE A 31 0.16 -3.26 9.46
N SER A 32 -0.33 -4.05 10.41
CA SER A 32 -0.65 -3.59 11.76
C SER A 32 -0.19 -4.61 12.80
N PRO A 33 0.28 -4.18 13.99
CA PRO A 33 0.70 -5.10 15.03
C PRO A 33 -0.48 -5.94 15.53
N ILE A 34 -0.33 -7.26 15.48
CA ILE A 34 -1.25 -8.20 16.14
C ILE A 34 -0.89 -8.32 17.62
N ASN A 35 0.41 -8.31 17.90
CA ASN A 35 1.01 -8.30 19.23
C ASN A 35 2.47 -7.80 19.12
N ASN A 36 3.22 -7.82 20.24
CA ASN A 36 4.60 -7.30 20.30
C ASN A 36 5.62 -7.98 19.35
N TYR A 37 5.27 -9.10 18.72
CA TYR A 37 6.18 -9.89 17.89
C TYR A 37 5.65 -10.20 16.48
N ALA A 38 4.42 -9.81 16.17
CA ALA A 38 3.76 -10.20 14.93
C ALA A 38 2.96 -9.05 14.32
N PHE A 39 3.04 -8.93 13.01
CA PHE A 39 2.26 -8.00 12.21
C PHE A 39 1.35 -8.77 11.26
N GLY A 40 0.12 -8.30 11.12
CA GLY A 40 -0.83 -8.79 10.14
C GLY A 40 -0.85 -7.86 8.94
N ILE A 41 -0.95 -8.43 7.74
CA ILE A 41 -1.18 -7.66 6.51
C ILE A 41 -2.67 -7.33 6.46
N LEU A 42 -2.99 -6.04 6.34
CA LEU A 42 -4.35 -5.53 6.20
C LEU A 42 -4.76 -5.41 4.73
N ALA A 43 -3.82 -4.97 3.89
CA ALA A 43 -3.98 -4.92 2.44
C ALA A 43 -2.61 -4.86 1.76
N GLU A 44 -2.52 -5.32 0.51
CA GLU A 44 -1.29 -5.32 -0.29
C GLU A 44 -1.57 -4.82 -1.71
N ALA A 45 -0.66 -4.02 -2.25
CA ALA A 45 -0.66 -3.54 -3.63
C ALA A 45 0.52 -4.17 -4.36
N HIS A 46 0.24 -4.97 -5.39
CA HIS A 46 1.25 -5.60 -6.25
C HIS A 46 1.39 -4.83 -7.57
N PHE A 47 2.63 -4.55 -7.93
CA PHE A 47 2.95 -3.76 -9.12
C PHE A 47 3.25 -4.67 -10.31
N VAL A 48 2.61 -4.39 -11.44
CA VAL A 48 3.07 -4.88 -12.74
C VAL A 48 4.04 -3.86 -13.30
N VAL A 49 5.28 -4.28 -13.56
CA VAL A 49 6.38 -3.38 -13.89
C VAL A 49 6.90 -3.68 -15.29
N GLN A 50 7.02 -2.64 -16.11
CA GLN A 50 7.68 -2.70 -17.41
C GLN A 50 8.64 -1.50 -17.54
N ASN A 51 9.88 -1.76 -17.96
CA ASN A 51 10.89 -0.70 -18.13
C ASN A 51 11.05 0.21 -16.90
N GLN A 52 11.04 -0.38 -15.69
CA GLN A 52 11.14 0.34 -14.41
C GLN A 52 9.98 1.32 -14.13
N GLN A 53 8.84 1.14 -14.81
CA GLN A 53 7.61 1.89 -14.57
C GLN A 53 6.51 0.93 -14.16
N ILE A 54 5.73 1.32 -13.15
CA ILE A 54 4.49 0.61 -12.78
C ILE A 54 3.47 0.91 -13.87
N ILE A 55 3.01 -0.14 -14.55
CA ILE A 55 1.99 -0.06 -15.59
C ILE A 55 0.62 -0.53 -15.10
N ASP A 56 0.59 -1.30 -14.00
CA ASP A 56 -0.65 -1.72 -13.36
C ASP A 56 -0.44 -1.96 -11.86
N VAL A 57 -1.53 -1.85 -11.09
CA VAL A 57 -1.53 -2.08 -9.64
C VAL A 57 -2.72 -2.95 -9.27
N ASN A 58 -2.43 -4.15 -8.79
CA ASN A 58 -3.43 -5.09 -8.28
C ASN A 58 -3.47 -5.00 -6.76
N ILE A 59 -4.65 -4.78 -6.19
CA ILE A 59 -4.81 -4.59 -4.74
C ILE A 59 -5.60 -5.76 -4.17
N GLU A 60 -5.07 -6.34 -3.10
CA GLU A 60 -5.74 -7.35 -2.30
C GLU A 60 -6.01 -6.79 -0.90
N HIS A 61 -7.25 -6.93 -0.42
CA HIS A 61 -7.65 -6.57 0.93
C HIS A 61 -7.78 -7.83 1.77
N HIS A 62 -7.06 -7.88 2.89
CA HIS A 62 -7.09 -8.98 3.85
C HIS A 62 -7.83 -8.61 5.14
N SER A 63 -8.32 -7.38 5.23
CA SER A 63 -9.05 -6.81 6.36
C SER A 63 -10.24 -6.00 5.86
N GLU A 64 -11.33 -6.02 6.64
CA GLU A 64 -12.51 -5.17 6.42
C GLU A 64 -12.35 -3.77 7.05
N GLU A 65 -11.18 -3.47 7.65
CA GLU A 65 -10.95 -2.23 8.38
C GLU A 65 -10.21 -1.16 7.57
N ILE A 66 -9.48 -1.56 6.52
CA ILE A 66 -8.66 -0.69 5.70
C ILE A 66 -9.04 -0.89 4.23
N GLU A 67 -9.20 0.21 3.53
CA GLU A 67 -9.28 0.23 2.08
C GLU A 67 -8.01 0.84 1.52
N MET A 68 -7.32 0.06 0.69
CA MET A 68 -6.29 0.56 -0.20
C MET A 68 -6.82 0.71 -1.63
N THR A 69 -6.46 1.79 -2.30
CA THR A 69 -6.80 2.05 -3.72
C THR A 69 -5.59 2.64 -4.44
N ALA A 70 -5.56 2.53 -5.77
CA ALA A 70 -4.52 3.13 -6.60
C ALA A 70 -5.14 3.97 -7.71
N ASN A 71 -4.63 5.18 -7.89
CA ASN A 71 -4.92 6.03 -9.04
C ASN A 71 -3.67 6.07 -9.93
N GLN A 72 -3.76 5.45 -11.11
CA GLN A 72 -2.64 5.39 -12.05
C GLN A 72 -2.34 6.73 -12.71
N GLU A 73 -3.34 7.60 -12.91
CA GLU A 73 -3.13 8.91 -13.55
C GLU A 73 -2.34 9.85 -12.64
N SER A 74 -2.67 9.86 -11.34
CA SER A 74 -1.98 10.69 -10.34
C SER A 74 -0.78 9.98 -9.70
N HIS A 75 -0.58 8.68 -9.97
CA HIS A 75 0.42 7.82 -9.32
C HIS A 75 0.32 7.83 -7.78
N ILE A 76 -0.91 7.74 -7.26
CA ILE A 76 -1.17 7.76 -5.81
C ILE A 76 -1.76 6.43 -5.37
N ILE A 77 -1.17 5.80 -4.36
CA ILE A 77 -1.77 4.72 -3.58
C ILE A 77 -2.37 5.35 -2.33
N MET A 78 -3.69 5.25 -2.17
CA MET A 78 -4.40 5.85 -1.05
C MET A 78 -4.83 4.77 -0.06
N ILE A 79 -4.62 5.02 1.23
CA ILE A 79 -5.01 4.16 2.33
C ILE A 79 -5.98 4.92 3.23
N ARG A 80 -7.15 4.33 3.52
CA ARG A 80 -8.17 4.92 4.42
C ARG A 80 -8.85 3.88 5.28
N ASP A 81 -9.42 4.33 6.40
CA ASP A 81 -10.25 3.48 7.26
C ASP A 81 -11.60 3.21 6.58
N ILE A 82 -12.08 1.97 6.67
CA ILE A 82 -13.47 1.62 6.32
C ILE A 82 -14.32 1.86 7.58
N THR A 83 -15.32 2.74 7.46
CA THR A 83 -16.30 3.06 8.53
C THR A 83 -17.50 2.14 8.52
#